data_AF-A0A553ZSY4-F1
#
_entry.id   AF-A0A553ZSY4-F1
#
_cell.length_a   1.000
_cell.length_b   1.000
_cell.length_c   1.000
_cell.angle_alpha   90.00
_cell.angle_beta   90.00
_cell.angle_gamma   90.00
#
_symmetry.space_group_name_H-M   'P 1'
#
loop_
_entity.id
_entity.type
_entity.pdbx_description
1 polymer ?
#
loop_
_entity_poly.entity_id
_entity_poly.type
_entity_poly.pdbx_seq_one_letter_code
_entity_poly.pdbx_strand_id
1 'polypeptide(L)'
;MELIEKHASFGGWQNVYRHYSQSLKCEMNVGVYLPPKAANEKLPVLYWLSGLTCNEQNFITKSGMQRYAAEHNIIVVAPDTSPRGSHVADADRY
;
A
#
# COMPACT_ATOMS: atom_id res chain seq x y z
N MET A 1 6.37 8.08 10.09
CA MET A 1 6.19 7.25 8.88
C MET A 1 7.57 6.94 8.34
N GLU A 2 7.87 5.67 8.11
CA GLU A 2 9.16 5.11 7.73
C GLU A 2 9.00 4.42 6.37
N LEU A 3 9.94 4.63 5.44
CA LEU A 3 9.98 3.89 4.17
C LEU A 3 10.70 2.57 4.40
N ILE A 4 10.00 1.44 4.27
CA ILE A 4 10.57 0.11 4.54
C ILE A 4 10.95 -0.64 3.27
N GLU A 5 10.29 -0.36 2.13
CA GLU A 5 10.60 -0.95 0.83
C GLU A 5 10.47 0.09 -0.29
N LYS A 6 11.32 -0.01 -1.31
CA LYS A 6 11.29 0.85 -2.51
C LYS A 6 11.77 0.08 -3.73
N HIS A 7 10.89 -0.07 -4.72
CA HIS A 7 11.15 -0.79 -5.96
C HIS A 7 10.81 0.09 -7.17
N ALA A 8 11.73 0.16 -8.14
CA ALA A 8 11.45 0.82 -9.43
C ALA A 8 10.45 -0.03 -10.22
N SER A 9 9.40 0.59 -10.77
CA SER A 9 8.36 -0.12 -11.54
C SER A 9 7.66 0.81 -12.53
N PHE A 10 7.71 0.47 -13.82
CA PHE A 10 7.11 1.23 -14.94
C PHE A 10 7.45 2.74 -14.92
N GLY A 11 8.71 3.06 -14.64
CA GLY A 11 9.21 4.45 -14.53
C GLY A 11 8.81 5.19 -13.26
N GLY A 12 7.96 4.59 -12.42
CA GLY A 12 7.57 5.07 -11.11
C GLY A 12 8.23 4.28 -9.97
N TRP A 13 7.68 4.46 -8.77
CA TRP A 13 8.16 3.81 -7.55
C TRP A 13 7.02 3.08 -6.84
N GLN A 14 7.20 1.79 -6.59
CA GLN A 14 6.40 1.04 -5.64
C GLN A 14 7.09 1.12 -4.28
N ASN A 15 6.44 1.78 -3.33
CA ASN A 15 6.93 1.94 -1.98
C ASN A 15 6.04 1.17 -1.00
N VAL A 16 6.62 0.76 0.11
CA VAL A 16 5.87 0.36 1.30
C VAL A 16 6.35 1.20 2.47
N TYR A 17 5.40 1.78 3.19
CA TYR A 17 5.66 2.60 4.37
C TYR A 17 5.09 1.95 5.61
N ARG A 18 5.78 2.12 6.73
CA ARG A 18 5.30 1.80 8.08
C ARG A 18 4.97 3.07 8.85
N HIS A 19 3.87 3.05 9.59
CA HIS A 19 3.52 4.14 10.49
C HIS A 19 2.70 3.65 11.68
N TYR A 20 2.88 4.31 12.82
CA TYR A 20 1.98 4.16 13.95
C TYR A 20 0.61 4.79 13.61
N SER A 21 -0.44 3.97 13.60
CA SER A 21 -1.82 4.43 13.41
C SER A 21 -2.43 4.81 14.76
N GLN A 22 -2.83 6.07 14.93
CA GLN A 22 -3.53 6.51 16.13
C GLN A 22 -4.91 5.87 16.27
N SER A 23 -5.61 5.66 15.14
CA SER A 23 -6.94 5.05 15.11
C SER A 23 -6.91 3.56 15.50
N LEU A 24 -5.87 2.83 15.07
CA LEU A 24 -5.75 1.38 15.29
C LEU A 24 -4.82 1.02 16.46
N LYS A 25 -4.07 2.00 16.99
CA LYS A 25 -3.13 1.85 18.11
C LYS A 25 -2.06 0.78 17.89
N CYS A 26 -1.57 0.66 16.65
CA CYS A 26 -0.49 -0.25 16.27
C CYS A 26 0.30 0.30 15.08
N GLU A 27 1.46 -0.31 14.81
CA GLU A 27 2.17 -0.10 13.55
C GLU A 27 1.38 -0.71 12.39
N MET A 28 1.30 0.01 11.28
CA MET A 28 0.59 -0.37 10.08
C MET A 28 1.48 -0.18 8.86
N ASN A 29 1.43 -1.16 7.95
CA ASN A 29 2.03 -1.04 6.63
C ASN A 29 1.02 -0.49 5.62
N VAL A 30 1.52 0.28 4.66
CA VAL A 30 0.74 0.76 3.51
C VAL A 30 1.60 0.76 2.25
N GLY A 31 1.09 0.14 1.19
CA GLY A 31 1.67 0.19 -0.15
C GLY A 31 1.26 1.45 -0.89
N VAL A 32 2.20 2.11 -1.55
CA VAL A 32 1.92 3.28 -2.41
C VAL A 32 2.69 3.17 -3.71
N TYR A 33 1.97 3.17 -4.84
CA TYR A 33 2.57 3.34 -6.16
C TYR A 33 2.54 4.80 -6.58
N LEU A 34 3.71 5.34 -6.91
CA LEU A 34 3.91 6.70 -7.40
C LEU A 34 4.27 6.66 -8.89
N PRO A 35 3.38 7.11 -9.80
CA PRO A 35 3.69 7.24 -11.22
C PRO A 35 4.87 8.20 -11.47
N PRO A 36 5.53 8.14 -12.64
CA PRO A 36 6.62 9.06 -12.98
C PRO A 36 6.28 10.55 -12.76
N LYS A 37 5.05 10.96 -13.13
CA LYS A 37 4.58 12.36 -12.99
C LYS A 37 4.36 12.81 -11.54
N ALA A 38 4.21 11.89 -10.59
CA ALA A 38 3.99 12.24 -9.18
C ALA A 38 5.20 12.98 -8.55
N ALA A 39 6.37 12.94 -9.21
CA ALA A 39 7.54 13.71 -8.79
C ALA A 39 7.33 15.23 -8.89
N ASN A 40 6.46 15.69 -9.80
CA ASN A 40 6.31 17.11 -10.11
C ASN A 40 4.85 17.59 -10.11
N GLU A 41 3.88 16.68 -10.15
CA GLU A 41 2.46 16.99 -10.31
C GLU A 41 1.61 16.35 -9.21
N LYS A 42 0.51 17.03 -8.83
CA LYS A 42 -0.54 16.42 -8.00
C LYS A 42 -1.41 15.54 -8.90
N LEU A 43 -1.50 14.27 -8.56
CA LEU A 43 -2.24 13.27 -9.32
C LEU A 43 -3.45 12.77 -8.52
N PRO A 44 -4.52 12.27 -9.20
CA PRO A 44 -5.60 11.58 -8.53
C PRO A 44 -5.10 10.32 -7.80
N VAL A 45 -5.80 9.95 -6.73
CA VAL A 45 -5.46 8.80 -5.88
C VAL A 45 -6.60 7.77 -5.94
N LEU A 46 -6.23 6.52 -6.21
CA LEU A 46 -7.11 5.35 -6.08
C LEU A 46 -6.72 4.55 -4.84
N TYR A 47 -7.69 4.33 -3.95
CA TYR A 47 -7.53 3.42 -2.81
C TYR A 47 -8.02 2.02 -3.18
N TRP A 48 -7.18 1.02 -2.98
CA TRP A 48 -7.52 -0.39 -3.17
C TRP A 48 -7.66 -1.09 -1.83
N LEU A 49 -8.83 -1.67 -1.55
CA LEU A 49 -9.09 -2.40 -0.32
C LEU A 49 -9.05 -3.91 -0.61
N SER A 50 -8.03 -4.58 -0.11
CA SER A 50 -7.85 -6.03 -0.29
C SER A 50 -8.85 -6.85 0.54
N GLY A 51 -9.05 -8.10 0.13
CA GLY A 51 -9.97 -9.03 0.80
C GLY A 51 -9.36 -9.77 2.00
N LEU A 52 -10.10 -10.76 2.50
CA LEU A 52 -9.68 -11.61 3.62
C LEU A 52 -8.29 -12.21 3.41
N THR A 53 -7.53 -12.36 4.50
CA THR A 53 -6.16 -12.93 4.57
C THR A 53 -5.08 -12.15 3.82
N CYS A 54 -5.42 -11.06 3.14
CA CYS A 54 -4.46 -10.27 2.39
C CYS A 54 -3.76 -9.22 3.25
N ASN A 55 -2.62 -8.75 2.76
CA ASN A 55 -1.97 -7.52 3.17
C ASN A 55 -1.71 -6.64 1.91
N GLU A 56 -0.91 -5.59 2.04
CA GLU A 56 -0.53 -4.72 0.92
C GLU A 56 0.20 -5.49 -0.20
N GLN A 57 1.04 -6.48 0.16
CA GLN A 57 1.89 -7.20 -0.78
C GLN A 57 1.09 -8.08 -1.74
N ASN A 58 -0.03 -8.66 -1.30
CA ASN A 58 -0.91 -9.44 -2.17
C ASN A 58 -1.31 -8.65 -3.43
N PHE A 59 -1.74 -7.40 -3.24
CA PHE A 59 -2.17 -6.55 -4.35
C PHE A 59 -0.98 -6.02 -5.16
N ILE A 60 0.07 -5.55 -4.49
CA ILE A 60 1.28 -5.01 -5.15
C ILE A 60 1.88 -6.05 -6.11
N THR A 61 1.99 -7.31 -5.68
CA THR A 61 2.73 -8.32 -6.44
C THR A 61 1.91 -9.08 -7.48
N LYS A 62 0.58 -9.19 -7.30
CA LYS A 62 -0.27 -10.07 -8.13
C LYS A 62 -1.20 -9.33 -9.09
N SER A 63 -1.44 -8.03 -8.90
CA SER A 63 -2.43 -7.28 -9.70
C SER A 63 -1.94 -6.81 -11.07
N GLY A 64 -0.62 -6.55 -11.21
CA GLY A 64 -0.06 -5.89 -12.40
C GLY A 64 -0.49 -4.43 -12.56
N MET A 65 -1.05 -3.79 -11.52
CA MET A 65 -1.65 -2.46 -11.59
C MET A 65 -0.67 -1.34 -11.96
N GLN A 66 0.63 -1.51 -11.67
CA GLN A 66 1.63 -0.44 -11.79
C GLN A 66 1.77 0.07 -13.21
N ARG A 67 1.65 -0.82 -14.21
CA ARG A 67 1.68 -0.43 -15.62
C ARG A 67 0.58 0.56 -15.96
N TYR A 68 -0.66 0.22 -15.62
CA TYR A 68 -1.83 1.06 -15.92
C TYR A 68 -1.86 2.32 -15.06
N ALA A 69 -1.44 2.23 -13.80
CA ALA A 69 -1.30 3.41 -12.94
C ALA A 69 -0.30 4.42 -13.51
N ALA A 70 0.81 3.95 -14.12
CA ALA A 70 1.76 4.80 -14.83
C ALA A 70 1.14 5.42 -16.09
N GLU A 71 0.50 4.61 -16.94
CA GLU A 71 -0.13 5.05 -18.19
C GLU A 71 -1.21 6.13 -17.94
N HIS A 72 -1.97 6.01 -16.86
CA HIS A 72 -3.08 6.92 -16.52
C HIS A 72 -2.74 8.01 -15.50
N ASN A 73 -1.50 8.06 -15.01
CA ASN A 73 -1.05 9.01 -13.98
C ASN A 73 -1.92 8.96 -12.71
N ILE A 74 -2.15 7.77 -12.17
CA ILE A 74 -2.93 7.54 -10.95
C ILE A 74 -2.00 7.04 -9.85
N ILE A 75 -2.01 7.71 -8.69
CA ILE A 75 -1.38 7.18 -7.48
C ILE A 75 -2.28 6.08 -6.93
N VAL A 76 -1.71 4.93 -6.56
CA VAL A 76 -2.47 3.83 -5.98
C VAL A 76 -2.02 3.58 -4.54
N VAL A 77 -2.96 3.56 -3.61
CA VAL A 77 -2.72 3.31 -2.18
C VAL A 77 -3.40 2.01 -1.78
N ALA A 78 -2.63 1.07 -1.23
CA ALA A 78 -3.08 -0.24 -0.79
C ALA A 78 -2.74 -0.43 0.69
N PRO A 79 -3.66 -0.11 1.63
CA PRO A 79 -3.46 -0.38 3.05
C PRO A 79 -3.50 -1.88 3.35
N ASP A 80 -3.00 -2.26 4.52
CA ASP A 80 -3.27 -3.57 5.12
C ASP A 80 -4.77 -3.72 5.45
N THR A 81 -5.22 -4.96 5.67
CA THR A 81 -6.63 -5.32 5.84
C THR A 81 -7.11 -5.27 7.29
N SER A 82 -6.19 -5.29 8.25
CA SER A 82 -6.51 -5.25 9.68
C SER A 82 -5.32 -4.75 10.52
N PRO A 83 -5.54 -4.34 11.78
CA PRO A 83 -4.45 -4.12 12.74
C PRO A 83 -3.55 -5.36 12.87
N ARG A 84 -2.25 -5.13 13.17
CA ARG A 84 -1.25 -6.19 13.37
C ARG A 84 -0.50 -5.98 14.70
N GLY A 85 -0.05 -7.08 15.31
CA GLY A 85 0.75 -7.07 16.53
C GLY A 85 0.24 -8.04 17.58
N SER A 86 1.11 -8.44 18.51
CA SER A 86 0.77 -9.39 19.59
C SER A 86 -0.27 -8.84 20.58
N HIS A 87 -0.43 -7.52 20.64
CA HIS A 87 -1.43 -6.84 21.46
C HIS A 87 -2.79 -6.66 20.77
N VAL A 88 -2.91 -7.05 19.50
CA VAL A 88 -4.16 -7.00 18.74
C VAL A 88 -4.94 -8.28 19.00
N ALA A 89 -6.24 -8.15 19.28
CA ALA A 89 -7.11 -9.31 19.46
C ALA A 89 -7.17 -10.13 18.17
N ASP A 90 -6.85 -11.42 18.28
CA ASP A 90 -6.98 -12.38 17.20
C ASP A 90 -8.19 -13.29 17.44
N ALA A 91 -8.80 -13.77 16.36
CA ALA A 91 -9.86 -14.75 16.45
C ALA A 91 -9.26 -16.14 16.20
N ASP A 92 -9.38 -17.05 17.17
CA ASP A 92 -8.94 -18.46 17.08
C ASP A 92 -9.68 -19.29 16.00
N ARG A 93 -10.35 -18.65 15.05
CA ARG A 93 -11.18 -19.31 14.04
C ARG A 93 -10.64 -19.10 12.64
N TYR A 94 -9.76 -20.01 12.23
CA TYR A 94 -9.69 -20.55 10.87
C TYR A 94 -9.27 -22.02 10.93
#